data_AF-A0A9R1A7X9-F1
#
_entry.id   AF-A0A9R1A7X9-F1
#
_cell.length_a   1.000
_cell.length_b   1.000
_cell.length_c   1.000
_cell.angle_alpha   90.00
_cell.angle_beta   90.00
_cell.angle_gamma   90.00
#
_symmetry.space_group_name_H-M   'P 1'
#
loop_
_entity.id
_entity.type
_entity.pdbx_description
1 polymer ?
#
loop_
_entity_poly.entity_id
_entity_poly.type
_entity_poly.pdbx_seq_one_letter_code
_entity_poly.pdbx_strand_id
1 'polypeptide(L)'
;MSMAAAPFHRCRGLLVVEHPTKGNFVVEFNLDRLFSGEPDQEFPPILNLPDPVAKFNSVQPTENMAITDSGNLIVAATSLSRTLLYDASSRSASTGPDMLSGKIDILLVPVADGTFFAMSFYPHLDDTPHAELLASNTDDAGGRLAWHPIPDPPLSSIPRFKRQWHISGYFVAGTRVWISFLDEGTFSFDTACRRWRREGTWKLPVTGRALLIPDFLGSGQQLLFGFFSRDHHFCTCDIEARPPVIIKSWPEAIPSRLVWCARYFIEAHTAALAYYGAGRFCISTVITTGYSPQKPINMDEVLNLPRRAVSIVAVEVTPGMQLIKRKLECYSMPAEAHVGEVI
;
A
#
# COMPACT_ATOMS: atom_id res chain seq x y z
N MET A 1 0.18 -6.49 -1.79
CA MET A 1 -1.16 -5.85 -1.86
C MET A 1 -1.02 -4.34 -1.74
N SER A 2 -1.70 -3.58 -2.58
CA SER A 2 -1.79 -2.11 -2.49
C SER A 2 -3.20 -1.62 -2.87
N MET A 3 -3.56 -0.41 -2.43
CA MET A 3 -4.87 0.21 -2.64
C MET A 3 -4.70 1.69 -3.03
N ALA A 4 -5.58 2.15 -3.92
CA ALA A 4 -5.55 3.47 -4.56
C ALA A 4 -6.96 4.10 -4.54
N ALA A 5 -7.05 5.42 -4.45
CA ALA A 5 -8.31 6.15 -4.45
C ALA A 5 -8.57 6.76 -5.84
N ALA A 6 -9.71 6.52 -6.49
CA ALA A 6 -9.99 7.16 -7.78
C ALA A 6 -10.62 8.56 -7.57
N PRO A 7 -9.93 9.67 -7.90
CA PRO A 7 -10.36 11.03 -7.51
C PRO A 7 -11.61 11.54 -8.25
N PHE A 8 -11.92 11.04 -9.45
CA PHE A 8 -13.07 11.50 -10.24
C PHE A 8 -14.35 10.69 -10.05
N HIS A 9 -14.29 9.63 -9.24
CA HIS A 9 -15.45 8.89 -8.81
C HIS A 9 -15.35 8.66 -7.31
N ARG A 10 -15.90 9.58 -6.50
CA ARG A 10 -16.07 9.43 -5.03
C ARG A 10 -16.85 8.16 -4.61
N CYS A 11 -17.26 7.36 -5.59
CA CYS A 11 -18.03 6.12 -5.51
C CYS A 11 -17.21 4.88 -5.94
N ARG A 12 -15.94 4.99 -6.33
CA ARG A 12 -15.10 3.86 -6.82
C ARG A 12 -13.73 3.81 -6.13
N GLY A 13 -13.33 2.62 -5.69
CA GLY A 13 -12.00 2.33 -5.15
C GLY A 13 -11.30 1.24 -5.97
N LEU A 14 -9.97 1.21 -5.91
CA LEU A 14 -9.15 0.27 -6.67
C LEU A 14 -8.27 -0.55 -5.75
N LEU A 15 -8.33 -1.86 -5.93
CA LEU A 15 -7.55 -2.84 -5.18
C LEU A 15 -6.66 -3.61 -6.16
N VAL A 16 -5.40 -3.78 -5.79
CA VAL A 16 -4.51 -4.73 -6.47
C VAL A 16 -4.43 -6.02 -5.70
N VAL A 17 -4.77 -7.10 -6.42
CA VAL A 17 -4.68 -8.47 -5.93
C VAL A 17 -3.53 -9.14 -6.67
N GLU A 18 -2.48 -9.47 -5.94
CA GLU A 18 -1.31 -10.21 -6.43
C GLU A 18 -1.59 -11.71 -6.40
N HIS A 19 -1.50 -12.40 -7.53
CA HIS A 19 -1.58 -13.86 -7.60
C HIS A 19 -0.23 -14.44 -8.07
N PRO A 20 0.36 -15.40 -7.34
CA PRO A 20 1.70 -15.93 -7.63
C PRO A 20 1.88 -16.39 -9.09
N THR A 21 0.92 -17.13 -9.63
CA THR A 21 1.01 -17.69 -10.99
C THR A 21 0.19 -16.96 -12.07
N LYS A 22 -0.89 -16.27 -11.70
CA LYS A 22 -1.78 -15.60 -12.66
C LYS A 22 -1.46 -14.12 -12.87
N GLY A 23 -0.52 -13.59 -12.09
CA GLY A 23 -0.12 -12.19 -12.11
C GLY A 23 -1.00 -11.30 -11.26
N ASN A 24 -0.99 -10.01 -11.58
CA ASN A 24 -1.63 -8.98 -10.79
C ASN A 24 -2.95 -8.55 -11.42
N PHE A 25 -3.97 -8.42 -10.58
CA PHE A 25 -5.31 -7.99 -10.99
C PHE A 25 -5.63 -6.64 -10.37
N VAL A 26 -6.11 -5.70 -11.19
CA VAL A 26 -6.70 -4.46 -10.71
C VAL A 26 -8.21 -4.66 -10.69
N VAL A 27 -8.79 -4.52 -9.50
CA VAL A 27 -10.22 -4.72 -9.27
C VAL A 27 -10.82 -3.41 -8.81
N GLU A 28 -11.94 -3.04 -9.41
CA GLU A 28 -12.72 -1.86 -9.05
C GLU A 28 -13.90 -2.24 -8.16
N PHE A 29 -14.09 -1.49 -7.08
CA PHE A 29 -15.21 -1.68 -6.16
C PHE A 29 -16.03 -0.42 -5.96
N ASN A 30 -17.33 -0.59 -5.73
CA ASN A 30 -18.26 0.50 -5.48
C ASN A 30 -18.21 0.92 -4.00
N LEU A 31 -17.70 2.12 -3.74
CA LEU A 31 -17.58 2.71 -2.40
C LEU A 31 -18.95 3.00 -1.79
N ASP A 32 -19.94 3.44 -2.56
CA ASP A 32 -21.26 3.75 -2.02
C ASP A 32 -21.86 2.51 -1.37
N ARG A 33 -21.68 1.33 -2.00
CA ARG A 33 -22.10 0.04 -1.44
C ARG A 33 -21.38 -0.30 -0.12
N LEU A 34 -20.10 0.05 0.01
CA LEU A 34 -19.32 -0.22 1.23
C LEU A 34 -19.68 0.75 2.37
N PHE A 35 -20.01 2.00 2.07
CA PHE A 35 -20.32 3.03 3.06
C PHE A 35 -21.81 3.18 3.38
N SER A 36 -22.72 2.72 2.51
CA SER A 36 -24.16 2.64 2.78
C SER A 36 -24.57 1.40 3.56
N GLY A 37 -23.65 0.44 3.73
CA GLY A 37 -23.88 -0.77 4.49
C GLY A 37 -23.82 -0.50 6.00
N GLU A 38 -24.77 -1.09 6.73
CA GLU A 38 -24.65 -1.26 8.17
C GLU A 38 -23.48 -2.23 8.50
N PRO A 39 -22.96 -2.23 9.74
CA PRO A 39 -21.98 -3.23 10.16
C PRO A 39 -22.52 -4.64 9.88
N ASP A 40 -21.94 -5.31 8.88
CA ASP A 40 -22.34 -6.66 8.47
C ASP A 40 -22.11 -7.67 9.61
N GLN A 41 -22.67 -8.87 9.43
CA GLN A 41 -22.34 -10.05 10.22
C GLN A 41 -20.83 -10.18 10.42
N GLU A 42 -20.42 -10.63 11.61
CA GLU A 42 -19.02 -10.71 12.04
C GLU A 42 -18.14 -11.55 11.09
N PHE A 43 -18.77 -12.44 10.29
CA PHE A 43 -18.17 -13.19 9.19
C PHE A 43 -19.02 -13.06 7.91
N PRO A 44 -18.71 -12.12 7.00
CA PRO A 44 -19.40 -12.07 5.73
C PRO A 44 -19.05 -13.31 4.89
N PRO A 45 -19.94 -13.72 3.97
CA PRO A 45 -19.60 -14.74 2.99
C PRO A 45 -18.38 -14.32 2.17
N ILE A 46 -17.53 -15.29 1.82
CA ILE A 46 -16.43 -15.06 0.88
C ILE A 46 -17.04 -14.99 -0.52
N LEU A 47 -16.96 -13.80 -1.12
CA LEU A 47 -17.47 -13.51 -2.46
C LEU A 47 -16.39 -13.83 -3.51
N ASN A 48 -16.81 -13.97 -4.77
CA ASN A 48 -15.86 -13.93 -5.89
C ASN A 48 -15.40 -12.49 -6.13
N LEU A 49 -14.13 -12.29 -6.48
CA LEU A 49 -13.66 -10.99 -6.95
C LEU A 49 -14.49 -10.53 -8.15
N PRO A 50 -14.86 -9.24 -8.23
CA PRO A 50 -15.36 -8.64 -9.45
C PRO A 50 -14.41 -8.87 -10.62
N ASP A 51 -14.93 -8.80 -11.84
CA ASP A 51 -14.11 -8.88 -13.04
C ASP A 51 -13.03 -7.78 -13.01
N PRO A 52 -11.75 -8.13 -13.24
CA PRO A 52 -10.66 -7.19 -13.16
C PRO A 52 -10.76 -6.17 -14.30
N VAL A 53 -10.59 -4.88 -13.97
CA VAL A 53 -10.55 -3.80 -14.97
C VAL A 53 -9.22 -3.76 -15.72
N ALA A 54 -8.17 -4.36 -15.13
CA ALA A 54 -6.89 -4.62 -15.78
C ALA A 54 -6.27 -5.90 -15.21
N LYS A 55 -5.59 -6.65 -16.07
CA LYS A 55 -4.81 -7.83 -15.69
C LYS A 55 -3.39 -7.67 -16.21
N PHE A 56 -2.42 -7.91 -15.34
CA PHE A 56 -1.01 -7.89 -15.65
C PHE A 56 -0.45 -9.28 -15.43
N ASN A 57 -0.14 -9.97 -16.52
CA ASN A 57 0.45 -11.30 -16.41
C ASN A 57 1.82 -11.20 -15.74
N SER A 58 2.02 -12.02 -14.72
CA SER A 58 3.35 -12.20 -14.14
C SER A 58 4.21 -12.92 -15.17
N VAL A 59 5.43 -12.42 -15.35
CA VAL A 59 6.44 -13.08 -16.20
C VAL A 59 7.22 -14.10 -15.37
N GLN A 60 7.28 -13.91 -14.04
CA GLN A 60 7.97 -14.79 -13.11
C GLN A 60 7.20 -14.91 -11.78
N PRO A 61 7.06 -16.12 -11.19
CA PRO A 61 6.27 -16.34 -9.97
C PRO A 61 6.64 -15.48 -8.75
N THR A 62 7.83 -14.86 -8.75
CA THR A 62 8.38 -14.03 -7.68
C THR A 62 8.29 -12.52 -7.96
N GLU A 63 7.63 -12.11 -9.04
CA GLU A 63 7.48 -10.70 -9.38
C GLU A 63 6.42 -10.03 -8.48
N ASN A 64 6.87 -9.08 -7.65
CA ASN A 64 6.01 -8.25 -6.82
C ASN A 64 5.65 -6.96 -7.55
N MET A 65 4.50 -6.37 -7.23
CA MET A 65 4.02 -5.14 -7.88
C MET A 65 3.49 -4.17 -6.83
N ALA A 66 3.96 -2.93 -6.87
CA ALA A 66 3.31 -1.83 -6.16
C ALA A 66 2.42 -1.05 -7.12
N ILE A 67 1.31 -0.53 -6.61
CA ILE A 67 0.41 0.36 -7.36
C ILE A 67 0.12 1.60 -6.54
N THR A 68 -0.11 2.70 -7.24
CA THR A 68 -0.55 3.95 -6.65
C THR A 68 -1.25 4.79 -7.71
N ASP A 69 -1.97 5.83 -7.29
CA ASP A 69 -2.72 6.71 -8.18
C ASP A 69 -2.33 8.18 -7.98
N SER A 70 -2.46 8.97 -9.05
CA SER A 70 -2.43 10.43 -9.02
C SER A 70 -3.41 10.94 -10.08
N GLY A 71 -4.53 11.50 -9.64
CA GLY A 71 -5.56 11.93 -10.59
C GLY A 71 -6.17 10.73 -11.33
N ASN A 72 -6.23 10.81 -12.66
CA ASN A 72 -6.73 9.71 -13.50
C ASN A 72 -5.67 8.67 -13.83
N LEU A 73 -4.41 8.92 -13.45
CA LEU A 73 -3.30 8.05 -13.79
C LEU A 73 -3.03 7.10 -12.62
N ILE A 74 -3.10 5.82 -12.92
CA ILE A 74 -2.63 4.76 -12.04
C ILE A 74 -1.29 4.28 -12.56
N VAL A 75 -0.33 4.20 -11.65
CA VAL A 75 1.01 3.69 -11.94
C VAL A 75 1.22 2.44 -11.14
N ALA A 76 1.63 1.38 -11.82
CA ALA A 76 2.17 0.20 -11.18
C ALA A 76 3.63 0.01 -11.58
N ALA A 77 4.46 -0.38 -10.60
CA ALA A 77 5.85 -0.72 -10.80
C ALA A 77 6.10 -2.13 -10.27
N THR A 78 6.84 -2.94 -11.01
CA THR A 78 7.17 -4.32 -10.62
C THR A 78 8.61 -4.44 -10.15
N SER A 79 8.90 -5.49 -9.36
CA SER A 79 10.25 -5.77 -8.87
C SER A 79 11.26 -6.06 -10.00
N LEU A 80 10.76 -6.34 -11.21
CA LEU A 80 11.55 -6.50 -12.44
C LEU A 80 11.70 -5.19 -13.23
N SER A 81 11.61 -4.04 -12.56
CA SER A 81 11.75 -2.70 -13.15
C SER A 81 10.65 -2.26 -14.11
N ARG A 82 9.59 -3.06 -14.31
CA ARG A 82 8.58 -2.74 -15.33
C ARG A 82 7.59 -1.73 -14.80
N THR A 83 7.18 -0.81 -15.66
CA THR A 83 6.13 0.17 -15.33
C THR A 83 4.90 -0.05 -16.19
N LEU A 84 3.74 0.02 -15.55
CA LEU A 84 2.44 -0.08 -16.18
C LEU A 84 1.64 1.15 -15.84
N LEU A 85 1.01 1.73 -16.85
CA LEU A 85 0.19 2.91 -16.75
C LEU A 85 -1.25 2.52 -17.07
N TYR A 86 -2.19 2.97 -16.26
CA TYR A 86 -3.61 2.86 -16.55
C TYR A 86 -4.25 4.23 -16.42
N ASP A 87 -4.82 4.70 -17.52
CA ASP A 87 -5.61 5.92 -17.54
C ASP A 87 -7.07 5.57 -17.30
N ALA A 88 -7.59 5.99 -16.14
CA ALA A 88 -8.96 5.71 -15.74
C ALA A 88 -10.01 6.45 -16.58
N SER A 89 -9.63 7.56 -17.22
CA SER A 89 -10.55 8.37 -18.05
C SER A 89 -10.80 7.70 -19.41
N SER A 90 -9.76 7.19 -20.05
CA SER A 90 -9.85 6.44 -21.31
C SER A 90 -10.06 4.93 -21.10
N ARG A 91 -9.92 4.45 -19.85
CA ARG A 91 -9.91 3.02 -19.47
C ARG A 91 -8.91 2.20 -20.28
N SER A 92 -7.74 2.80 -20.55
CA SER A 92 -6.68 2.17 -21.34
C SER A 92 -5.46 1.88 -20.49
N ALA A 93 -4.94 0.67 -20.61
CA ALA A 93 -3.63 0.31 -20.08
C ALA A 93 -2.55 0.49 -21.15
N SER A 94 -1.37 0.96 -20.75
CA SER A 94 -0.17 1.03 -21.58
C SER A 94 1.08 0.70 -20.77
N THR A 95 2.17 0.38 -21.45
CA THR A 95 3.49 0.25 -20.83
C THR A 95 4.09 1.61 -20.56
N GLY A 96 4.67 1.80 -19.37
CA GLY A 96 5.48 2.97 -19.02
C GLY A 96 6.97 2.74 -19.31
N PRO A 97 7.84 3.73 -18.99
CA PRO A 97 9.28 3.54 -19.01
C PRO A 97 9.71 2.54 -17.93
N ASP A 98 10.75 1.74 -18.18
CA ASP A 98 11.29 0.86 -17.14
C ASP A 98 12.13 1.66 -16.12
N MET A 99 12.04 1.26 -14.85
CA MET A 99 12.93 1.74 -13.79
C MET A 99 14.38 1.37 -14.11
N LEU A 100 15.31 2.19 -13.62
CA LEU A 100 16.74 1.97 -13.84
C LEU A 100 17.29 0.78 -13.04
N SER A 101 16.64 0.43 -11.93
CA SER A 101 17.00 -0.72 -11.10
C SER A 101 15.77 -1.49 -10.59
N GLY A 102 15.94 -2.79 -10.43
CA GLY A 102 14.96 -3.65 -9.76
C GLY A 102 14.87 -3.28 -8.28
N LYS A 103 13.67 -3.37 -7.71
CA LYS A 103 13.38 -3.02 -6.31
C LYS A 103 12.62 -4.15 -5.65
N ILE A 104 13.15 -4.62 -4.53
CA ILE A 104 12.45 -5.61 -3.71
C ILE A 104 11.39 -4.89 -2.87
N ASP A 105 10.15 -5.39 -2.85
CA ASP A 105 9.03 -4.80 -2.10
C ASP A 105 8.94 -3.28 -2.26
N ILE A 106 8.28 -2.86 -3.33
CA ILE A 106 8.32 -1.49 -3.80
C ILE A 106 7.42 -0.60 -2.93
N LEU A 107 8.01 0.44 -2.37
CA LEU A 107 7.31 1.65 -1.95
C LEU A 107 7.09 2.51 -3.21
N LEU A 108 5.83 2.70 -3.61
CA LEU A 108 5.44 3.57 -4.72
C LEU A 108 4.36 4.56 -4.27
N VAL A 109 4.63 5.85 -4.39
CA VAL A 109 3.71 6.92 -3.95
C VAL A 109 3.62 8.08 -4.93
N PRO A 110 2.43 8.69 -5.10
CA PRO A 110 2.30 9.98 -5.76
C PRO A 110 2.87 11.06 -4.85
N VAL A 111 3.59 12.02 -5.42
CA VAL A 111 4.16 13.15 -4.66
C VAL A 111 3.69 14.50 -5.18
N ALA A 112 3.36 14.56 -6.47
CA ALA A 112 2.70 15.68 -7.11
C ALA A 112 1.89 15.14 -8.29
N ASP A 113 1.14 16.01 -8.96
CA ASP A 113 0.36 15.64 -10.14
C ASP A 113 1.28 15.00 -11.20
N GLY A 114 1.04 13.71 -11.48
CA GLY A 114 1.81 12.95 -12.47
C GLY A 114 3.27 12.67 -12.09
N THR A 115 3.67 12.90 -10.82
CA THR A 115 5.02 12.58 -10.33
C THR A 115 4.96 11.53 -9.23
N PHE A 116 5.76 10.46 -9.39
CA PHE A 116 5.76 9.31 -8.49
C PHE A 116 7.16 9.03 -7.96
N PHE A 117 7.25 8.66 -6.70
CA PHE A 117 8.48 8.26 -6.04
C PHE A 117 8.47 6.75 -5.84
N ALA A 118 9.59 6.10 -6.18
CA ALA A 118 9.80 4.68 -5.96
C ALA A 118 11.09 4.40 -5.19
N MET A 119 11.02 3.51 -4.21
CA MET A 119 12.14 2.98 -3.42
C MET A 119 11.78 1.58 -2.93
N SER A 120 12.75 0.73 -2.63
CA SER A 120 12.51 -0.54 -1.94
C SER A 120 12.29 -0.34 -0.44
N PHE A 121 11.50 -1.19 0.21
CA PHE A 121 11.47 -1.25 1.68
C PHE A 121 12.81 -1.71 2.28
N TYR A 122 13.65 -2.34 1.47
CA TYR A 122 14.97 -2.85 1.80
C TYR A 122 16.03 -2.36 0.80
N PRO A 123 16.29 -1.04 0.67
CA PRO A 123 17.12 -0.53 -0.42
C PRO A 123 18.58 -1.03 -0.37
N HIS A 124 19.03 -1.56 0.76
CA HIS A 124 20.35 -2.18 0.89
C HIS A 124 20.49 -3.52 0.14
N LEU A 125 19.37 -4.11 -0.31
CA LEU A 125 19.33 -5.34 -1.11
C LEU A 125 19.24 -5.07 -2.62
N ASP A 126 19.00 -3.82 -3.02
CA ASP A 126 18.84 -3.45 -4.42
C ASP A 126 20.18 -3.08 -5.08
N ASP A 127 20.19 -3.16 -6.41
CA ASP A 127 21.21 -2.49 -7.21
C ASP A 127 20.95 -0.97 -7.27
N THR A 128 22.01 -0.18 -7.43
CA THR A 128 21.86 1.28 -7.58
C THR A 128 21.23 1.64 -8.93
N PRO A 129 20.36 2.66 -9.00
CA PRO A 129 19.95 3.59 -7.93
C PRO A 129 18.95 2.97 -6.93
N HIS A 130 19.04 3.31 -5.64
CA HIS A 130 18.11 2.78 -4.63
C HIS A 130 16.72 3.44 -4.65
N ALA A 131 16.62 4.64 -5.23
CA ALA A 131 15.37 5.36 -5.37
C ALA A 131 15.33 6.19 -6.65
N GLU A 132 14.11 6.37 -7.16
CA GLU A 132 13.85 6.99 -8.44
C GLU A 132 12.57 7.82 -8.42
N LEU A 133 12.48 8.80 -9.32
CA LEU A 133 11.29 9.58 -9.59
C LEU A 133 10.79 9.31 -11.01
N LEU A 134 9.52 8.93 -11.15
CA LEU A 134 8.82 8.95 -12.42
C LEU A 134 8.20 10.33 -12.61
N ALA A 135 8.61 11.05 -13.64
CA ALA A 135 8.07 12.37 -13.97
C ALA A 135 8.08 12.60 -15.48
N SER A 136 7.36 13.63 -15.95
CA SER A 136 7.44 14.04 -17.35
C SER A 136 8.85 14.56 -17.66
N ASN A 137 9.45 14.03 -18.72
CA ASN A 137 10.73 14.47 -19.22
C ASN A 137 10.55 15.83 -19.91
N THR A 138 11.07 16.89 -19.29
CA THR A 138 10.98 18.27 -19.81
C THR A 138 11.77 18.48 -21.09
N ASP A 139 12.72 17.61 -21.39
CA ASP A 139 13.62 17.73 -22.54
C ASP A 139 13.03 17.10 -23.82
N ASP A 140 11.95 16.33 -23.69
CA ASP A 140 11.21 15.75 -24.82
C ASP A 140 10.00 16.64 -25.16
N ALA A 141 9.93 17.10 -26.42
CA ALA A 141 8.81 17.91 -26.92
C ALA A 141 7.42 17.22 -26.81
N GLY A 142 7.39 15.92 -26.50
CA GLY A 142 6.20 15.12 -26.26
C GLY A 142 5.86 14.84 -24.79
N GLY A 143 6.63 15.36 -23.83
CA GLY A 143 6.33 15.23 -22.39
C GLY A 143 6.28 13.79 -21.87
N ARG A 144 7.03 12.87 -22.47
CA ARG A 144 7.02 11.44 -22.11
C ARG A 144 7.50 11.23 -20.68
N LEU A 145 6.88 10.30 -19.97
CA LEU A 145 7.34 9.93 -18.63
C LEU A 145 8.69 9.22 -18.70
N ALA A 146 9.57 9.52 -17.74
CA ALA A 146 10.86 8.87 -17.56
C ALA A 146 11.17 8.68 -16.06
N TRP A 147 11.91 7.62 -15.75
CA TRP A 147 12.49 7.43 -14.43
C TRP A 147 13.81 8.18 -14.31
N HIS A 148 13.96 8.91 -13.21
CA HIS A 148 15.17 9.65 -12.89
C HIS A 148 15.75 9.16 -11.57
N PRO A 149 17.05 8.83 -11.51
CA PRO A 149 17.69 8.44 -10.27
C PRO A 149 17.73 9.66 -9.34
N ILE A 150 17.57 9.41 -8.04
CA ILE A 150 17.76 10.45 -7.02
C ILE A 150 18.94 10.10 -6.10
N PRO A 151 19.52 11.10 -5.41
CA PRO A 151 20.57 10.83 -4.44
C PRO A 151 20.10 9.88 -3.34
N ASP A 152 21.03 9.12 -2.77
CA ASP A 152 20.75 8.32 -1.59
C ASP A 152 20.46 9.21 -0.36
N PRO A 153 19.62 8.74 0.58
CA PRO A 153 19.46 9.42 1.86
C PRO A 153 20.80 9.51 2.60
N PRO A 154 21.10 10.62 3.29
CA PRO A 154 22.34 10.83 4.02
C PRO A 154 22.33 10.07 5.36
N LEU A 155 22.22 8.75 5.28
CA LEU A 155 22.22 7.83 6.43
C LEU A 155 23.63 7.73 7.02
N SER A 156 23.72 7.30 8.29
CA SER A 156 25.00 7.22 8.97
C SER A 156 25.97 6.25 8.26
N SER A 157 27.27 6.56 8.36
CA SER A 157 28.35 5.86 7.65
C SER A 157 28.67 4.48 8.24
N ILE A 158 27.66 3.66 8.53
CA ILE A 158 27.83 2.27 8.96
C ILE A 158 28.31 1.44 7.75
N PRO A 159 29.29 0.53 7.91
CA PRO A 159 29.78 -0.34 6.84
C PRO A 159 28.64 -1.10 6.15
N ARG A 160 28.69 -1.23 4.81
CA ARG A 160 27.60 -1.79 3.98
C ARG A 160 27.06 -3.14 4.47
N PHE A 161 27.92 -4.03 4.96
CA PHE A 161 27.53 -5.35 5.48
C PHE A 161 26.74 -5.32 6.81
N LYS A 162 26.65 -4.15 7.46
CA LYS A 162 25.83 -3.92 8.65
C LYS A 162 24.63 -2.99 8.39
N ARG A 163 24.46 -2.51 7.14
CA ARG A 163 23.35 -1.63 6.76
C ARG A 163 22.08 -2.47 6.61
N GLN A 164 21.24 -2.48 7.64
CA GLN A 164 19.84 -2.87 7.48
C GLN A 164 19.03 -1.61 7.23
N TRP A 165 19.11 -1.07 6.01
CA TRP A 165 18.20 0.00 5.59
C TRP A 165 16.82 -0.62 5.43
N HIS A 166 16.05 -0.61 6.51
CA HIS A 166 14.68 -1.11 6.51
C HIS A 166 13.75 0.08 6.73
N ILE A 167 12.85 0.31 5.79
CA ILE A 167 11.83 1.34 5.93
C ILE A 167 10.77 0.83 6.90
N SER A 168 10.59 1.51 8.02
CA SER A 168 9.54 1.13 8.98
C SER A 168 8.20 1.77 8.63
N GLY A 169 8.19 3.01 8.13
CA GLY A 169 6.97 3.72 7.77
C GLY A 169 7.24 4.97 6.95
N TYR A 170 6.24 5.42 6.19
CA TYR A 170 6.37 6.56 5.30
C TYR A 170 5.02 7.24 5.02
N PHE A 171 5.08 8.49 4.57
CA PHE A 171 3.92 9.24 4.08
C PHE A 171 4.37 10.36 3.13
N VAL A 172 3.42 11.03 2.50
CA VAL A 172 3.66 12.15 1.59
C VAL A 172 3.04 13.42 2.17
N ALA A 173 3.77 14.53 2.10
CA ALA A 173 3.33 15.85 2.53
C ALA A 173 3.75 16.91 1.50
N GLY A 174 2.81 17.35 0.66
CA GLY A 174 3.13 18.20 -0.49
C GLY A 174 4.17 17.50 -1.38
N THR A 175 5.24 18.22 -1.75
CA THR A 175 6.33 17.69 -2.60
C THR A 175 7.32 16.79 -1.85
N ARG A 176 7.03 16.40 -0.60
CA ARG A 176 7.98 15.65 0.24
C ARG A 176 7.50 14.26 0.55
N VAL A 177 8.39 13.29 0.34
CA VAL A 177 8.21 11.93 0.83
C VAL A 177 8.95 11.78 2.15
N TRP A 178 8.24 11.49 3.22
CA TRP A 178 8.78 11.26 4.55
C TRP A 178 8.98 9.76 4.75
N ILE A 179 10.16 9.36 5.20
CA ILE A 179 10.55 7.95 5.34
C ILE A 179 11.29 7.78 6.66
N SER A 180 10.82 6.84 7.49
CA SER A 180 11.56 6.36 8.65
C SER A 180 12.39 5.15 8.29
N PHE A 181 13.70 5.27 8.49
CA PHE A 181 14.66 4.19 8.38
C PHE A 181 14.91 3.60 9.77
N LEU A 182 14.88 2.27 9.86
CA LEU A 182 15.21 1.54 11.06
C LEU A 182 16.62 1.98 11.52
N ASP A 183 16.71 2.36 12.79
CA ASP A 183 17.92 2.76 13.53
C ASP A 183 18.63 4.05 13.08
N GLU A 184 18.10 4.73 12.07
CA GLU A 184 18.63 6.01 11.57
C GLU A 184 17.71 7.20 11.88
N GLY A 185 16.41 6.97 12.02
CA GLY A 185 15.40 7.99 12.28
C GLY A 185 14.59 8.35 11.03
N THR A 186 14.03 9.56 11.00
CA THR A 186 13.10 9.99 9.94
C THR A 186 13.73 11.06 9.06
N PHE A 187 13.59 10.87 7.75
CA PHE A 187 14.10 11.76 6.71
C PHE A 187 12.95 12.16 5.79
N SER A 188 13.09 13.28 5.10
CA SER A 188 12.21 13.68 4.02
C SER A 188 13.02 13.90 2.75
N PHE A 189 12.48 13.50 1.61
CA PHE A 189 13.01 13.82 0.29
C PHE A 189 12.08 14.83 -0.38
N ASP A 190 12.60 16.01 -0.68
CA ASP A 190 11.89 17.05 -1.42
C ASP A 190 12.08 16.81 -2.92
N THR A 191 11.01 16.41 -3.61
CA THR A 191 11.07 16.05 -5.04
C THR A 191 11.26 17.26 -5.94
N ALA A 192 10.85 18.45 -5.50
CA ALA A 192 11.04 19.69 -6.25
C ALA A 192 12.51 20.14 -6.22
N CYS A 193 13.13 20.10 -5.04
CA CYS A 193 14.55 20.46 -4.89
C CYS A 193 15.52 19.29 -5.07
N ARG A 194 15.01 18.06 -5.20
CA ARG A 194 15.74 16.79 -5.25
C ARG A 194 16.76 16.62 -4.12
N ARG A 195 16.35 16.92 -2.89
CA ARG A 195 17.24 16.91 -1.71
C ARG A 195 16.63 16.20 -0.52
N TRP A 196 17.47 15.45 0.16
CA TRP A 196 17.15 14.85 1.46
C TRP A 196 17.37 15.82 2.61
N ARG A 197 16.55 15.66 3.65
CA ARG A 197 16.66 16.32 4.95
C ARG A 197 16.40 15.30 6.04
N ARG A 198 17.16 15.37 7.14
CA ARG A 198 16.82 14.64 8.37
C ARG A 198 15.78 15.44 9.16
N GLU A 199 14.66 14.81 9.46
CA GLU A 199 13.55 15.39 10.20
C GLU A 199 13.67 15.13 11.71
N GLY A 200 14.28 14.00 12.08
CA GLY A 200 14.60 13.69 13.46
C GLY A 200 15.30 12.36 13.64
N THR A 201 15.83 12.13 14.84
CA THR A 201 16.36 10.82 15.26
C THR A 201 15.26 9.84 15.65
N TRP A 202 14.01 10.31 15.75
CA TRP A 202 12.83 9.52 16.05
C TRP A 202 12.31 8.79 14.80
N LYS A 203 11.57 7.70 15.04
CA LYS A 203 10.85 6.93 14.01
C LYS A 203 9.38 7.35 14.02
N LEU A 204 8.72 7.29 12.86
CA LEU A 204 7.28 7.45 12.79
C LEU A 204 6.61 6.36 13.64
N PRO A 205 5.54 6.67 14.39
CA PRO A 205 4.83 5.69 15.21
C PRO A 205 3.89 4.80 14.37
N VAL A 206 4.07 4.76 13.06
CA VAL A 206 3.26 4.00 12.12
C VAL A 206 4.13 3.06 11.31
N THR A 207 3.55 1.96 10.84
CA THR A 207 4.19 1.00 9.94
C THR A 207 3.62 1.09 8.53
N GLY A 208 4.48 0.91 7.52
CA GLY A 208 4.10 0.99 6.11
C GLY A 208 3.64 2.39 5.69
N ARG A 209 2.68 2.44 4.74
CA ARG A 209 2.13 3.71 4.24
C ARG A 209 1.17 4.31 5.27
N ALA A 210 1.32 5.60 5.52
CA ALA A 210 0.35 6.42 6.22
C ALA A 210 -0.13 7.58 5.34
N LEU A 211 -1.30 8.12 5.66
CA LEU A 211 -1.98 9.18 4.93
C LEU A 211 -2.03 10.44 5.80
N LEU A 212 -1.40 11.50 5.32
CA LEU A 212 -1.50 12.81 5.96
C LEU A 212 -2.80 13.48 5.52
N ILE A 213 -3.64 13.85 6.49
CA ILE A 213 -4.87 14.58 6.22
C ILE A 213 -4.77 15.94 6.91
N PRO A 214 -4.60 17.03 6.13
CA PRO A 214 -4.58 18.37 6.69
C PRO A 214 -5.98 18.72 7.21
N ASP A 215 -6.02 19.39 8.35
CA ASP A 215 -7.24 19.98 8.90
C ASP A 215 -8.41 18.97 9.10
N PHE A 216 -8.09 17.73 9.46
CA PHE A 216 -9.10 16.69 9.67
C PHE A 216 -10.15 17.10 10.73
N LEU A 217 -9.72 17.84 11.76
CA LEU A 217 -10.55 18.28 12.88
C LEU A 217 -11.17 19.68 12.67
N GLY A 218 -10.87 20.38 11.58
CA GLY A 218 -11.26 21.79 11.40
C GLY A 218 -10.46 22.78 12.29
N SER A 219 -9.37 22.33 12.92
CA SER A 219 -8.50 23.12 13.82
C SER A 219 -7.21 23.63 13.16
N GLY A 220 -6.97 23.29 11.89
CA GLY A 220 -5.71 23.49 11.17
C GLY A 220 -4.65 22.43 11.46
N GLN A 221 -4.86 21.56 12.45
CA GLN A 221 -3.90 20.52 12.81
C GLN A 221 -3.81 19.45 11.72
N GLN A 222 -2.58 19.04 11.41
CA GLN A 222 -2.31 17.95 10.48
C GLN A 222 -2.24 16.62 11.21
N LEU A 223 -3.07 15.67 10.76
CA LEU A 223 -3.13 14.34 11.36
C LEU A 223 -2.64 13.28 10.38
N LEU A 224 -1.82 12.37 10.87
CA LEU A 224 -1.34 11.24 10.10
C LEU A 224 -2.13 10.00 10.50
N PHE A 225 -2.75 9.33 9.52
CA PHE A 225 -3.51 8.10 9.71
C PHE A 225 -2.75 6.91 9.13
N GLY A 226 -2.63 5.83 9.90
CA GLY A 226 -1.86 4.65 9.49
C GLY A 226 -2.06 3.48 10.45
N PHE A 227 -1.18 2.49 10.38
CA PHE A 227 -1.20 1.35 11.29
C PHE A 227 -0.12 1.52 12.36
N PHE A 228 -0.49 1.36 13.63
CA PHE A 228 0.43 1.52 14.74
C PHE A 228 1.56 0.49 14.65
N SER A 229 2.81 0.92 14.78
CA SER A 229 3.97 0.07 14.52
C SER A 229 4.12 -1.13 15.48
N ARG A 230 3.50 -1.08 16.67
CA ARG A 230 3.60 -2.16 17.68
C ARG A 230 2.52 -3.21 17.53
N ASP A 231 1.27 -2.75 17.37
CA ASP A 231 0.09 -3.63 17.46
C ASP A 231 -0.69 -3.72 16.14
N HIS A 232 -0.23 -3.05 15.08
CA HIS A 232 -0.86 -2.98 13.76
C HIS A 232 -2.31 -2.43 13.78
N HIS A 233 -2.75 -1.80 14.87
CA HIS A 233 -4.07 -1.16 14.94
C HIS A 233 -4.15 0.06 14.02
N PHE A 234 -5.31 0.29 13.41
CA PHE A 234 -5.57 1.56 12.75
C PHE A 234 -5.48 2.70 13.78
N CYS A 235 -4.76 3.76 13.45
CA CYS A 235 -4.46 4.82 14.40
C CYS A 235 -4.31 6.18 13.71
N THR A 236 -4.32 7.22 14.52
CA THR A 236 -3.92 8.57 14.12
C THR A 236 -2.88 9.14 15.08
N CYS A 237 -1.95 9.91 14.55
CA CYS A 237 -0.94 10.60 15.34
C CYS A 237 -0.80 12.07 14.96
N ASP A 238 -0.37 12.84 15.96
CA ASP A 238 0.05 14.22 15.78
C ASP A 238 1.42 14.23 15.14
N ILE A 239 1.49 14.66 13.87
CA ILE A 239 2.75 14.76 13.14
C ILE A 239 3.48 16.08 13.42
N GLU A 240 2.89 17.03 14.14
CA GLU A 240 3.52 18.29 14.52
C GLU A 240 4.27 18.15 15.85
N ALA A 241 3.85 17.22 16.71
CA ALA A 241 4.60 16.81 17.89
C ALA A 241 6.01 16.28 17.52
N ARG A 242 7.00 16.53 18.39
CA ARG A 242 8.40 16.12 18.20
C ARG A 242 8.91 15.40 19.46
N PRO A 243 9.00 14.05 19.47
CA PRO A 243 8.62 13.12 18.39
C PRO A 243 7.11 13.06 18.14
N PRO A 244 6.64 12.58 16.98
CA PRO A 244 5.21 12.37 16.71
C PRO A 244 4.57 11.42 17.73
N VAL A 245 3.34 11.70 18.14
CA VAL A 245 2.65 10.96 19.21
C VAL A 245 1.33 10.40 18.72
N ILE A 246 1.05 9.12 19.02
CA ILE A 246 -0.27 8.52 18.79
C ILE A 246 -1.31 9.26 19.64
N ILE A 247 -2.33 9.82 18.98
CA ILE A 247 -3.46 10.47 19.64
C ILE A 247 -4.53 9.42 19.97
N LYS A 248 -4.82 8.55 18.98
CA LYS A 248 -5.88 7.55 19.09
C LYS A 248 -5.54 6.31 18.28
N SER A 249 -5.96 5.15 18.77
CA SER A 249 -5.91 3.86 18.08
C SER A 249 -7.26 3.17 18.18
N TRP A 250 -7.64 2.45 17.13
CA TRP A 250 -8.89 1.71 17.00
C TRP A 250 -8.59 0.25 16.65
N PRO A 251 -8.30 -0.62 17.64
CA PRO A 251 -8.10 -2.05 17.42
C PRO A 251 -9.29 -2.71 16.70
N GLU A 252 -10.50 -2.21 16.94
CA GLU A 252 -11.75 -2.69 16.35
C GLU A 252 -11.90 -2.45 14.84
N ALA A 253 -11.04 -1.63 14.24
CA ALA A 253 -11.04 -1.38 12.79
C ALA A 253 -10.57 -2.60 11.98
N ILE A 254 -9.74 -3.45 12.57
CA ILE A 254 -9.31 -4.72 11.98
C ILE A 254 -10.08 -5.84 12.67
N PRO A 255 -10.72 -6.78 11.94
CA PRO A 255 -11.54 -7.81 12.57
C PRO A 255 -10.70 -8.75 13.44
N SER A 256 -10.77 -8.59 14.76
CA SER A 256 -9.99 -9.39 15.71
C SER A 256 -10.27 -10.89 15.59
N ARG A 257 -11.50 -11.32 15.30
CA ARG A 257 -11.87 -12.75 15.20
C ARG A 257 -11.50 -13.46 13.89
N LEU A 258 -11.16 -12.75 12.81
CA LEU A 258 -10.53 -13.39 11.64
C LEU A 258 -9.18 -14.02 12.00
N VAL A 259 -8.57 -13.59 13.11
CA VAL A 259 -7.35 -14.18 13.69
C VAL A 259 -7.65 -15.40 14.58
N TRP A 260 -8.87 -15.52 15.14
CA TRP A 260 -9.20 -16.48 16.20
C TRP A 260 -10.18 -17.60 15.80
N CYS A 261 -10.92 -17.45 14.70
CA CYS A 261 -11.59 -18.61 14.12
C CYS A 261 -10.50 -19.56 13.59
N ALA A 262 -10.50 -20.81 14.07
CA ALA A 262 -9.45 -21.84 13.97
C ALA A 262 -9.06 -22.29 12.54
N ARG A 263 -9.27 -21.45 11.53
CA ARG A 263 -8.98 -21.66 10.12
C ARG A 263 -8.54 -20.39 9.38
N TYR A 264 -8.42 -19.20 9.99
CA TYR A 264 -8.05 -17.96 9.29
C TYR A 264 -6.87 -17.25 9.97
N PHE A 265 -5.93 -16.73 9.18
CA PHE A 265 -4.81 -15.91 9.64
C PHE A 265 -4.78 -14.58 8.87
N ILE A 266 -4.70 -13.45 9.57
CA ILE A 266 -4.50 -12.12 8.94
C ILE A 266 -3.00 -11.90 8.76
N GLU A 267 -2.58 -11.65 7.53
CA GLU A 267 -1.22 -11.21 7.25
C GLU A 267 -1.13 -9.71 7.54
N ALA A 268 -0.97 -9.32 8.82
CA ALA A 268 -1.04 -7.92 9.27
C ALA A 268 -0.05 -6.98 8.55
N HIS A 269 1.07 -7.51 8.05
CA HIS A 269 2.05 -6.78 7.24
C HIS A 269 1.54 -6.40 5.83
N THR A 270 0.38 -6.92 5.41
CA THR A 270 -0.25 -6.66 4.10
C THR A 270 -1.34 -5.59 4.15
N ALA A 271 -1.56 -4.97 5.32
CA ALA A 271 -2.60 -3.98 5.49
C ALA A 271 -2.33 -2.74 4.60
N ALA A 272 -3.28 -2.40 3.75
CA ALA A 272 -3.25 -1.18 2.94
C ALA A 272 -4.39 -0.23 3.34
N LEU A 273 -4.13 1.06 3.22
CA LEU A 273 -5.02 2.14 3.65
C LEU A 273 -5.30 3.10 2.50
N ALA A 274 -6.58 3.46 2.32
CA ALA A 274 -7.02 4.48 1.38
C ALA A 274 -8.00 5.44 2.04
N TYR A 275 -7.99 6.71 1.64
CA TYR A 275 -8.85 7.77 2.16
C TYR A 275 -9.71 8.36 1.05
N TYR A 276 -11.01 8.52 1.33
CA TYR A 276 -12.03 8.94 0.35
C TYR A 276 -12.74 10.24 0.75
N GLY A 277 -12.11 11.03 1.62
CA GLY A 277 -12.67 12.29 2.11
C GLY A 277 -13.73 12.11 3.20
N ALA A 278 -14.01 13.19 3.94
CA ALA A 278 -15.07 13.25 4.95
C ALA A 278 -14.96 12.12 6.01
N GLY A 279 -13.74 11.79 6.44
CA GLY A 279 -13.51 10.76 7.44
C GLY A 279 -13.60 9.32 6.93
N ARG A 280 -13.89 9.10 5.64
CA ARG A 280 -14.08 7.76 5.07
C ARG A 280 -12.75 7.12 4.68
N PHE A 281 -12.48 5.94 5.22
CA PHE A 281 -11.30 5.12 4.92
C PHE A 281 -11.71 3.70 4.49
N CYS A 282 -10.91 3.09 3.63
CA CYS A 282 -10.91 1.64 3.45
C CYS A 282 -9.59 1.07 3.96
N ILE A 283 -9.69 -0.07 4.64
CA ILE A 283 -8.57 -0.88 5.10
C ILE A 283 -8.69 -2.23 4.42
N SER A 284 -7.68 -2.62 3.65
CA SER A 284 -7.62 -3.94 3.03
C SER A 284 -6.54 -4.80 3.68
N THR A 285 -6.83 -6.08 3.90
CA THR A 285 -5.85 -7.05 4.44
C THR A 285 -5.98 -8.37 3.70
N VAL A 286 -4.87 -9.10 3.57
CA VAL A 286 -4.90 -10.50 3.14
C VAL A 286 -5.25 -11.40 4.32
N ILE A 287 -6.19 -12.30 4.09
CA ILE A 287 -6.58 -13.36 5.01
C ILE A 287 -6.33 -14.72 4.38
N THR A 288 -5.77 -15.64 5.14
CA THR A 288 -5.32 -16.95 4.67
C THR A 288 -6.10 -18.04 5.39
N THR A 289 -6.80 -18.90 4.65
CA THR A 289 -7.68 -19.95 5.19
C THR A 289 -6.99 -21.31 5.25
N GLY A 290 -7.26 -22.13 6.27
CA GLY A 290 -6.75 -23.50 6.41
C GLY A 290 -5.71 -23.71 7.52
N TYR A 291 -5.31 -22.65 8.24
CA TYR A 291 -4.36 -22.78 9.35
C TYR A 291 -5.08 -23.20 10.64
N SER A 292 -4.79 -24.40 11.16
CA SER A 292 -5.22 -24.84 12.50
C SER A 292 -4.04 -24.73 13.47
N PRO A 293 -4.08 -23.85 14.49
CA PRO A 293 -3.00 -23.71 15.47
C PRO A 293 -2.82 -24.94 16.38
N GLN A 294 -3.66 -25.97 16.22
CA GLN A 294 -3.69 -27.17 17.07
C GLN A 294 -3.05 -28.41 16.41
N LYS A 295 -2.59 -28.33 15.16
CA LYS A 295 -1.88 -29.43 14.48
C LYS A 295 -0.43 -29.05 14.18
N PRO A 296 0.54 -29.97 14.35
CA PRO A 296 1.89 -29.78 13.83
C PRO A 296 1.85 -29.54 12.33
N ILE A 297 2.73 -28.66 11.83
CA ILE A 297 2.84 -28.36 10.40
C ILE A 297 3.22 -29.66 9.67
N ASN A 298 2.28 -30.24 8.93
CA ASN A 298 2.58 -31.30 7.99
C ASN A 298 3.00 -30.65 6.67
N MET A 299 4.23 -30.88 6.22
CA MET A 299 4.76 -30.36 4.96
C MET A 299 3.96 -30.84 3.74
N ASP A 300 3.23 -31.95 3.85
CA ASP A 300 2.33 -32.43 2.78
C ASP A 300 0.98 -31.67 2.75
N GLU A 301 0.56 -31.04 3.85
CA GLU A 301 -0.62 -30.13 3.88
C GLU A 301 -0.27 -28.74 3.34
N VAL A 302 1.01 -28.35 3.33
CA VAL A 302 1.50 -27.09 2.72
C VAL A 302 1.30 -27.08 1.20
N LEU A 303 1.20 -28.26 0.58
CA LEU A 303 0.91 -28.43 -0.85
C LEU A 303 -0.58 -28.20 -1.21
N ASN A 304 -1.50 -28.27 -0.24
CA ASN A 304 -2.86 -27.78 -0.40
C ASN A 304 -2.87 -26.30 -0.03
N LEU A 305 -2.53 -25.44 -1.01
CA LEU A 305 -2.39 -24.00 -0.78
C LEU A 305 -3.55 -23.45 0.04
N PRO A 306 -3.26 -22.75 1.15
CA PRO A 306 -4.30 -22.14 1.94
C PRO A 306 -5.05 -21.15 1.03
N ARG A 307 -6.39 -21.23 0.97
CA ARG A 307 -7.12 -20.28 0.12
C ARG A 307 -6.89 -18.90 0.71
N ARG A 308 -6.31 -17.99 -0.08
CA ARG A 308 -6.16 -16.59 0.31
C ARG A 308 -7.42 -15.85 -0.11
N ALA A 309 -7.82 -14.90 0.71
CA ALA A 309 -8.89 -13.97 0.41
C ALA A 309 -8.42 -12.56 0.80
N VAL A 310 -9.06 -11.56 0.23
CA VAL A 310 -8.86 -10.16 0.59
C VAL A 310 -10.06 -9.70 1.37
N SER A 311 -9.85 -9.17 2.56
CA SER A 311 -10.90 -8.48 3.31
C SER A 311 -10.75 -6.97 3.14
N ILE A 312 -11.87 -6.29 2.88
CA ILE A 312 -11.95 -4.84 2.81
C ILE A 312 -12.92 -4.38 3.88
N VAL A 313 -12.44 -3.56 4.81
CA VAL A 313 -13.25 -2.90 5.84
C VAL A 313 -13.40 -1.43 5.48
N ALA A 314 -14.64 -0.96 5.36
CA ALA A 314 -14.95 0.46 5.29
C ALA A 314 -15.17 1.01 6.71
N VAL A 315 -14.50 2.11 7.03
CA VAL A 315 -14.62 2.80 8.32
C VAL A 315 -14.76 4.29 8.10
N GLU A 316 -15.46 4.95 9.01
CA GLU A 316 -15.58 6.41 9.05
C GLU A 316 -15.06 6.91 10.40
N VAL A 317 -14.12 7.86 10.38
CA VAL A 317 -13.66 8.54 11.58
C VAL A 317 -14.35 9.89 11.65
N THR A 318 -15.06 10.14 12.74
CA THR A 318 -15.73 11.44 12.96
C THR A 318 -14.74 12.50 13.45
N PRO A 319 -15.08 13.80 13.34
CA PRO A 319 -14.28 14.86 13.98
C PRO A 319 -14.14 14.69 15.51
N GLY A 320 -15.04 13.94 16.15
CA GLY A 320 -14.93 13.56 17.57
C GLY A 320 -13.99 12.39 17.84
N MET A 321 -13.20 11.94 16.86
CA MET A 321 -12.30 10.78 16.94
C MET A 321 -13.00 9.45 17.26
N GLN A 322 -14.27 9.33 16.86
CA GLN A 322 -15.01 8.08 16.96
C GLN A 322 -14.89 7.31 15.64
N LEU A 323 -14.59 6.01 15.73
CA LEU A 323 -14.58 5.13 14.58
C LEU A 323 -15.96 4.47 14.43
N ILE A 324 -16.57 4.67 13.28
CA ILE A 324 -17.79 4.00 12.85
C ILE A 324 -17.39 2.95 11.83
N LYS A 325 -17.54 1.68 12.19
CA LYS A 325 -17.38 0.58 11.24
C LYS A 325 -18.60 0.57 10.32
N ARG A 326 -18.38 0.52 9.01
CA ARG A 326 -19.41 0.32 7.99
C ARG A 326 -19.36 -1.15 7.58
N LYS A 327 -19.29 -1.43 6.28
CA LYS A 327 -19.28 -2.79 5.76
C LYS A 327 -17.90 -3.45 5.83
N LEU A 328 -17.90 -4.77 6.00
CA LEU A 328 -16.76 -5.66 5.81
C LEU A 328 -17.11 -6.64 4.69
N GLU A 329 -16.32 -6.69 3.63
CA GLU A 329 -16.48 -7.66 2.54
C GLU A 329 -15.22 -8.50 2.38
N CYS A 330 -15.38 -9.80 2.10
CA CYS A 330 -14.30 -10.73 1.89
C CYS A 330 -14.39 -11.31 0.48
N TYR A 331 -13.28 -11.35 -0.24
CA TYR A 331 -13.20 -11.80 -1.62
C TYR A 331 -12.19 -12.92 -1.77
N SER A 332 -12.59 -14.07 -2.31
CA SER A 332 -11.67 -15.17 -2.61
C SER A 332 -10.66 -14.69 -3.65
N MET A 333 -9.38 -14.89 -3.37
CA MET A 333 -8.39 -14.81 -4.43
C MET A 333 -8.61 -15.97 -5.39
N PRO A 334 -8.32 -15.82 -6.70
CA PRO A 334 -8.47 -16.90 -7.65
C PRO A 334 -7.68 -18.11 -7.14
N ALA A 335 -8.30 -19.29 -7.10
CA ALA A 335 -7.56 -20.51 -6.77
C ALA A 335 -6.59 -20.84 -7.91
N GLU A 336 -5.50 -21.55 -7.60
CA GLU A 336 -4.76 -22.30 -8.60
C GLU A 336 -5.75 -23.22 -9.32
N ALA A 337 -6.00 -22.93 -10.60
CA ALA A 337 -6.44 -24.01 -11.47
C ALA A 337 -5.17 -24.84 -11.67
N HIS A 338 -5.21 -26.12 -11.35
CA HIS A 338 -4.19 -27.05 -11.82
C HIS A 338 -3.92 -26.75 -13.28
N VAL A 339 -2.64 -26.61 -13.61
CA VAL A 339 -2.13 -26.37 -14.96
C VAL A 339 -2.74 -27.44 -15.88
N GLY A 340 -3.83 -27.06 -16.55
CA GLY A 340 -4.17 -27.62 -17.84
C GLY A 340 -3.37 -26.83 -18.85
N GLU A 341 -2.46 -27.51 -19.54
CA GLU A 341 -1.73 -26.99 -20.68
C GLU A 341 -2.67 -26.17 -21.59
N VAL A 342 -2.33 -24.91 -21.84
CA VAL A 342 -2.70 -24.23 -23.08
C VAL A 342 -1.55 -23.30 -23.47
N ILE A 343 -0.90 -23.73 -24.55
CA ILE A 343 0.13 -23.15 -25.44
C ILE A 343 0.46 -21.66 -25.25
#